data_AF-A0A0P0MG46-F1
#
_entry.id   AF-A0A0P0MG46-F1
#
_cell.length_a   1.000
_cell.length_b   1.000
_cell.length_c   1.000
_cell.angle_alpha   90.00
_cell.angle_beta   90.00
_cell.angle_gamma   90.00
#
_symmetry.space_group_name_H-M   'P 1'
#
loop_
_entity.id
_entity.type
_entity.pdbx_description
1 polymer ?
#
loop_
_entity_poly.entity_id
_entity_poly.type
_entity_poly.pdbx_seq_one_letter_code
_entity_poly.pdbx_strand_id
1 'polypeptide(L)'
;MYLSLPEGSLVKDALATLHQSPEWLSYLAALKHPPEMPLKQGIWGRMVTSHQVLKDGDRLEIYRALQVDPKLARKQRFKRQGKGRTGLFARRRVGAVAGY
;
A
#
# COMPACT_ATOMS: atom_id res chain seq x y z
N MET A 1 12.64 10.34 3.06
CA MET A 1 12.31 11.70 3.52
C MET A 1 12.50 11.73 5.02
N TYR A 2 13.24 12.71 5.54
CA TYR A 2 13.41 12.93 6.97
C TYR A 2 12.67 14.21 7.35
N LEU A 3 12.03 14.21 8.51
CA LEU A 3 11.35 15.38 9.07
C LEU A 3 12.08 15.79 10.35
N SER A 4 12.42 17.07 10.48
CA SER A 4 12.90 17.64 11.73
C SER A 4 11.71 18.28 12.44
N LEU A 5 11.42 17.83 13.65
CA LEU A 5 10.29 18.27 14.45
C LEU A 5 10.78 18.62 15.86
N PRO A 6 10.15 19.59 16.54
CA PRO A 6 10.46 19.88 17.94
C PRO A 6 10.29 18.64 18.83
N GLU A 7 11.06 18.57 19.91
CA GLU A 7 10.90 17.51 20.92
C GLU A 7 9.46 17.52 21.49
N GLY A 8 8.91 16.32 21.69
CA GLY A 8 7.52 16.16 22.17
C GLY A 8 6.45 16.34 21.09
N SER A 9 6.85 16.51 19.82
CA SER A 9 5.89 16.56 18.70
C SER A 9 5.04 15.29 18.64
N LEU A 10 3.77 15.47 18.30
CA LEU A 10 2.82 14.39 18.16
C LEU A 10 2.82 13.88 16.71
N VAL A 11 2.29 12.68 16.51
CA VAL A 11 2.09 12.09 15.18
C VAL A 11 1.29 13.03 14.26
N LYS A 12 0.27 13.72 14.78
CA LYS A 12 -0.49 14.72 14.00
C LYS A 12 0.37 15.87 13.48
N ASP A 13 1.40 16.28 14.22
CA ASP A 13 2.25 17.41 13.87
C ASP A 13 3.18 16.98 12.72
N ALA A 14 3.75 15.78 12.81
CA ALA A 14 4.50 15.17 11.72
C ALA A 14 3.67 15.01 10.44
N LEU A 15 2.41 14.56 10.57
CA LEU A 15 1.49 14.44 9.43
C LEU A 15 1.15 15.81 8.82
N ALA A 16 0.96 16.84 9.64
CA ALA A 16 0.71 18.20 9.17
C ALA A 16 1.92 18.74 8.38
N THR A 17 3.15 18.54 8.88
CA THR A 17 4.38 18.92 8.17
C THR A 17 4.55 18.14 6.88
N LEU A 18 4.32 16.81 6.91
CA LEU A 18 4.37 15.97 5.71
C LEU A 18 3.38 16.45 4.65
N HIS A 19 2.14 16.76 5.03
CA HIS A 19 1.10 17.19 4.09
C HIS A 19 1.44 18.50 3.35
N GLN A 20 2.29 19.33 3.94
CA GLN A 20 2.78 20.58 3.32
C GLN A 20 4.09 20.39 2.55
N SER A 21 4.75 19.24 2.65
CA SER A 21 6.02 19.01 1.97
C SER A 21 5.86 18.90 0.45
N PRO A 22 6.73 19.54 -0.35
CA PRO A 22 6.68 19.47 -1.80
C PRO A 22 6.78 18.05 -2.37
N GLU A 23 7.56 17.18 -1.72
CA GLU A 23 7.73 15.78 -2.10
C GLU A 23 6.42 15.01 -1.95
N TRP A 24 5.69 15.25 -0.86
CA TRP A 24 4.38 14.63 -0.62
C TRP A 24 3.33 15.13 -1.60
N LEU A 25 3.27 16.44 -1.83
CA LEU A 25 2.34 17.02 -2.80
C LEU A 25 2.60 16.51 -4.21
N SER A 26 3.88 16.41 -4.60
CA SER A 26 4.30 15.84 -5.88
C SER A 26 3.94 14.36 -5.99
N TYR A 27 4.15 13.59 -4.91
CA TYR A 27 3.72 12.19 -4.83
C TYR A 27 2.21 12.06 -5.02
N LEU A 28 1.40 12.86 -4.31
CA LEU A 28 -0.06 12.83 -4.43
C LEU A 28 -0.53 13.20 -5.84
N ALA A 29 0.06 14.24 -6.44
CA ALA A 29 -0.26 14.68 -7.80
C ALA A 29 0.02 13.60 -8.86
N ALA A 30 1.01 12.74 -8.64
CA ALA A 30 1.35 11.65 -9.56
C ALA A 30 0.43 10.42 -9.44
N LEU A 31 -0.44 10.33 -8.42
CA LEU A 31 -1.31 9.18 -8.22
C LEU A 31 -2.55 9.24 -9.11
N LYS A 32 -2.81 8.16 -9.86
CA LYS A 32 -4.08 8.00 -10.61
C LYS A 32 -5.31 7.94 -9.70
N HIS A 33 -5.12 7.39 -8.51
CA HIS A 33 -6.14 7.28 -7.48
C HIS A 33 -5.55 7.82 -6.17
N PRO A 34 -5.82 9.10 -5.84
CA PRO A 34 -5.41 9.65 -4.56
C PRO A 34 -6.11 8.86 -3.44
N PRO A 35 -5.43 8.59 -2.33
CA PRO A 35 -6.03 7.82 -1.26
C PRO A 35 -7.01 8.70 -0.47
N GLU A 36 -8.08 8.08 0.03
CA GLU A 36 -9.02 8.75 0.93
C GLU A 36 -8.37 9.00 2.29
N MET A 37 -8.61 10.18 2.85
CA MET A 37 -8.16 10.59 4.18
C MET A 37 -9.27 10.35 5.22
N PRO A 38 -8.94 9.99 6.48
CA PRO A 38 -7.59 9.89 7.05
C PRO A 38 -6.90 8.56 6.71
N LEU A 39 -5.60 8.65 6.40
CA LEU A 39 -4.74 7.48 6.22
C LEU A 39 -4.44 6.83 7.58
N LYS A 40 -4.27 5.51 7.58
CA LYS A 40 -3.78 4.81 8.78
C LYS A 40 -2.29 5.06 8.93
N GLN A 41 -1.83 5.20 10.15
CA GLN A 41 -0.44 5.45 10.46
C GLN A 41 0.10 4.44 11.49
N GLY A 42 1.41 4.22 11.44
CA GLY A 42 2.10 3.33 12.36
C GLY A 42 3.53 3.76 12.63
N ILE A 43 4.10 3.27 13.72
CA ILE A 43 5.52 3.43 14.03
C ILE A 43 6.11 2.02 14.16
N TRP A 44 7.15 1.72 13.40
CA TRP A 44 7.80 0.40 13.39
C TRP A 44 6.81 -0.78 13.23
N GLY A 45 5.86 -0.67 12.30
CA GLY A 45 4.84 -1.70 12.05
C GLY A 45 3.70 -1.79 13.08
N ARG A 46 3.67 -0.91 14.09
CA ARG A 46 2.58 -0.85 15.08
C ARG A 46 1.65 0.30 14.75
N MET A 47 0.33 0.05 14.69
CA MET A 47 -0.65 1.13 14.48
C MET A 47 -0.63 2.11 15.66
N VAL A 48 -0.64 3.41 15.35
CA VAL A 48 -0.58 4.49 16.34
C VAL A 48 -1.71 5.49 16.12
N THR A 49 -2.08 6.21 17.18
CA THR A 49 -3.05 7.30 17.08
C THR A 49 -2.34 8.60 16.74
N SER A 50 -3.09 9.58 16.22
CA SER A 50 -2.57 10.92 15.91
C SER A 50 -2.05 11.68 17.13
N HIS A 51 -2.39 11.26 18.35
CA HIS A 51 -1.99 11.90 19.61
C HIS A 51 -0.79 11.24 20.29
N GLN A 52 -0.18 10.23 19.67
CA GLN A 52 1.02 9.61 20.21
C GLN A 52 2.22 10.57 20.07
N VAL A 53 3.02 10.68 21.12
CA VAL A 53 4.28 11.45 21.12
C VAL A 53 5.33 10.69 20.32
N LEU A 54 6.00 11.39 19.40
CA LEU A 54 7.12 10.87 18.63
C LEU A 54 8.42 11.01 19.41
N LYS A 55 9.32 10.04 19.23
CA LYS A 55 10.68 10.07 19.75
C LYS A 55 11.67 10.24 18.61
N ASP A 56 12.86 10.72 18.95
CA ASP A 56 13.95 10.78 17.98
C ASP A 56 14.26 9.38 17.42
N GLY A 57 14.50 9.31 16.11
CA GLY A 57 14.69 8.07 15.38
C GLY A 57 13.44 7.24 15.09
N ASP A 58 12.24 7.68 15.51
CA ASP A 58 11.00 6.97 15.16
C ASP A 58 10.73 7.02 13.66
N ARG A 59 10.41 5.85 13.09
CA ARG A 59 9.96 5.75 11.71
C ARG A 59 8.45 5.75 11.64
N LEU A 60 7.89 6.90 11.23
CA LEU A 60 6.47 7.03 10.93
C LEU A 60 6.15 6.44 9.56
N GLU A 61 5.21 5.51 9.54
CA GLU A 61 4.72 4.78 8.37
C GLU A 61 3.27 5.20 8.09
N ILE A 62 2.94 5.38 6.81
CA ILE A 62 1.59 5.75 6.35
C ILE A 62 1.06 4.65 5.44
N TYR A 63 -0.05 4.05 5.85
CA TYR A 63 -0.68 2.93 5.17
C TYR A 63 -1.86 3.40 4.32
N ARG A 64 -1.96 2.81 3.14
CA ARG A 64 -3.10 3.00 2.23
C ARG A 64 -4.12 1.89 2.41
N ALA A 65 -5.39 2.24 2.31
CA ALA A 65 -6.46 1.25 2.21
C ALA A 65 -6.30 0.37 0.95
N LEU A 66 -6.70 -0.89 1.05
CA LEU A 66 -6.71 -1.80 -0.08
C LEU A 66 -7.86 -1.40 -1.04
N GLN A 67 -7.55 -1.19 -2.32
CA GLN A 67 -8.55 -0.82 -3.33
C GLN A 67 -9.53 -1.96 -3.64
N VAL A 68 -9.03 -3.20 -3.59
CA VAL A 68 -9.80 -4.42 -3.81
C VAL A 68 -9.24 -5.50 -2.92
N ASP A 69 -10.12 -6.32 -2.37
CA ASP A 69 -9.71 -7.52 -1.64
C ASP A 69 -8.79 -8.38 -2.54
N PRO A 70 -7.60 -8.80 -2.06
CA PRO A 70 -6.63 -9.54 -2.88
C PRO A 70 -7.19 -10.85 -3.46
N LYS A 71 -8.08 -11.56 -2.73
CA LYS A 71 -8.68 -12.80 -3.21
C LYS A 71 -9.70 -12.50 -4.31
N LEU A 72 -10.51 -11.46 -4.13
CA LEU A 72 -11.44 -11.02 -5.16
C LEU A 72 -10.69 -10.55 -6.42
N ALA A 73 -9.66 -9.73 -6.26
CA ALA A 73 -8.81 -9.27 -7.35
C ALA A 73 -8.17 -10.45 -8.10
N ARG A 74 -7.67 -11.46 -7.36
CA ARG A 74 -7.13 -12.69 -7.95
C ARG A 74 -8.20 -13.46 -8.72
N LYS A 75 -9.41 -13.63 -8.17
CA LYS A 75 -10.54 -14.32 -8.83
C LYS A 75 -10.97 -13.61 -10.11
N GLN A 76 -11.06 -12.28 -10.08
CA GLN A 76 -11.38 -11.46 -11.26
C GLN A 76 -10.30 -11.59 -12.33
N ARG A 77 -9.02 -11.52 -11.95
CA ARG A 77 -7.90 -11.74 -12.88
C ARG A 77 -7.92 -13.13 -13.51
N PHE A 78 -8.18 -14.17 -12.71
CA PHE A 78 -8.29 -15.54 -13.21
C PHE A 78 -9.45 -15.70 -14.20
N LYS A 79 -10.64 -15.15 -13.89
CA LYS A 79 -11.78 -15.14 -14.81
C LYS A 79 -11.45 -14.42 -16.13
N ARG A 80 -10.78 -13.25 -16.06
CA ARG A 80 -10.36 -12.48 -17.23
C ARG A 80 -9.31 -13.20 -18.09
N GLN A 81 -8.47 -14.03 -17.47
CA GLN A 81 -7.45 -14.81 -18.18
C GLN A 81 -8.05 -15.96 -19.01
N GLY A 82 -9.30 -16.37 -18.72
CA GLY A 82 -10.03 -17.40 -19.45
C GLY A 82 -9.56 -18.83 -19.15
N LYS A 83 -10.49 -19.80 -19.28
CA LYS A 83 -10.16 -21.23 -19.23
C LYS A 83 -9.39 -21.58 -20.51
N GLY A 84 -8.08 -21.85 -20.39
CA GLY A 84 -7.24 -22.32 -21.49
C GLY A 84 -5.89 -21.62 -21.67
N ARG A 85 -5.69 -20.43 -21.08
CA ARG A 85 -4.40 -19.70 -21.11
C ARG A 85 -3.66 -19.74 -19.77
N THR A 86 -4.03 -20.64 -18.86
CA THR A 86 -3.31 -20.81 -17.59
C THR A 86 -1.91 -21.32 -17.93
N GLY A 87 -0.89 -20.52 -17.65
CA GLY A 87 0.53 -20.80 -17.90
C GLY A 87 1.06 -22.10 -17.27
N LEU A 88 0.25 -22.81 -16.49
CA LEU A 88 0.53 -24.15 -15.97
C LEU A 88 0.18 -25.28 -16.96
N PHE A 89 -0.76 -25.06 -17.90
CA PHE A 89 -1.15 -26.01 -18.95
C PHE A 89 -1.13 -25.40 -20.37
N ALA A 90 -0.75 -24.12 -20.51
CA ALA A 90 -0.78 -23.39 -21.79
C ALA A 90 0.15 -23.99 -22.85
N ARG A 91 1.17 -24.75 -22.45
CA ARG A 91 1.99 -25.59 -23.34
C ARG A 91 1.79 -27.05 -22.99
N ARG A 92 0.68 -27.63 -23.46
CA ARG A 92 0.56 -29.08 -23.55
C ARG A 92 1.53 -29.53 -24.66
N ARG A 93 2.56 -30.33 -24.33
CA ARG A 93 3.40 -30.97 -25.35
C ARG A 93 2.52 -31.84 -26.25
N VAL A 94 2.80 -31.86 -27.55
CA VAL A 94 2.16 -32.78 -28.50
C VAL A 94 2.38 -34.20 -27.96
N GLY A 95 1.30 -34.88 -27.54
CA GLY A 95 1.34 -36.22 -26.95
C GLY A 95 1.06 -36.32 -25.44
N ALA A 96 0.74 -35.24 -24.72
CA ALA A 96 0.44 -35.35 -23.28
C ALA A 96 -0.95 -35.99 -23.02
N VAL A 97 -0.94 -37.22 -22.51
CA VAL A 97 -2.11 -38.02 -22.12
C VAL A 97 -2.99 -37.26 -21.12
N ALA A 98 -4.30 -37.26 -21.35
CA ALA A 98 -5.27 -36.74 -20.39
C ALA A 98 -5.41 -37.76 -19.26
N GLY A 99 -5.18 -37.33 -18.02
CA GLY A 99 -5.09 -38.23 -16.87
C GLY A 99 -6.22 -39.25 -16.77
N TYR A 100 -5.82 -40.51 -16.82
CA TYR A 100 -6.06 -41.57 -15.83
C TYR A 100 -4.79 -42.44 -15.79
#